data_AF-A0A1Q3WQL0-F1
#
_entry.id   AF-A0A1Q3WQL0-F1
#
_cell.length_a   1.000
_cell.length_b   1.000
_cell.length_c   1.000
_cell.angle_alpha   90.00
_cell.angle_beta   90.00
_cell.angle_gamma   90.00
#
_symmetry.space_group_name_H-M   'P 1'
#
loop_
_entity.id
_entity.type
_entity.pdbx_description
1 polymer ?
#
loop_
_entity_poly.entity_id
_entity_poly.type
_entity_poly.pdbx_seq_one_letter_code
_entity_poly.pdbx_strand_id
1 'polypeptide(L)'
;MKKTTYLFSILLLLLSVSCKKNKYSNANWPIDASPVFSDGNIFINISERIDSNGTHFILNCATERIYGCYNVSLTDTFAIVGNIVQLKFLGIYQPQMCLDALGPATDKIELDNLQPGIYDLLISGSGQSVGKLYVDAGQYKIALQTVNGVKFQSYAIRRLPANTIYGSMIYNPAMPGIVNTFIDSLKSIGAYTANLAAGTYSDFIVTEEGKIVSPLDDIANLTRFALIYSGNEDRLYDLVNSFDQGELSINLHTASGRIYHN
;
A
#
# COMPACT_ATOMS: atom_id res chain seq x y z
N MET A 1 33.46 22.36 -78.40
CA MET A 1 34.20 21.29 -77.70
C MET A 1 33.82 21.26 -76.22
N LYS A 2 33.32 20.10 -75.77
CA LYS A 2 33.34 19.45 -74.44
C LYS A 2 32.96 20.20 -73.13
N LYS A 3 31.81 19.76 -72.59
CA LYS A 3 31.38 19.61 -71.17
C LYS A 3 32.48 19.23 -70.17
N THR A 4 32.42 19.74 -68.92
CA THR A 4 32.54 18.98 -67.63
C THR A 4 32.27 19.96 -66.46
N THR A 5 31.14 19.91 -65.74
CA THR A 5 30.84 19.11 -64.52
C THR A 5 31.86 19.29 -63.38
N TYR A 6 31.47 20.02 -62.32
CA TYR A 6 31.91 19.72 -60.96
C TYR A 6 30.70 19.69 -60.02
N LEU A 7 30.46 18.47 -59.57
CA LEU A 7 29.55 18.04 -58.53
C LEU A 7 30.37 17.92 -57.22
N PHE A 8 29.64 17.85 -56.10
CA PHE A 8 30.01 17.29 -54.79
C PHE A 8 30.45 18.22 -53.64
N SER A 9 29.68 18.07 -52.55
CA SER A 9 30.02 18.28 -51.14
C SER A 9 30.00 19.69 -50.58
N ILE A 10 28.79 20.25 -50.45
CA ILE A 10 28.42 20.92 -49.18
C ILE A 10 27.28 20.14 -48.55
N LEU A 11 27.74 19.30 -47.65
CA LEU A 11 27.03 18.40 -46.76
C LEU A 11 26.14 19.22 -45.79
N LEU A 12 24.83 19.16 -46.04
CA LEU A 12 23.83 18.76 -45.03
C LEU A 12 23.97 19.40 -43.63
N LEU A 13 23.84 20.72 -43.52
CA LEU A 13 23.35 21.37 -42.30
C LEU A 13 22.11 22.19 -42.67
N LEU A 14 21.05 22.10 -41.86
CA LEU A 14 19.78 22.87 -41.89
C LEU A 14 18.50 22.05 -42.17
N LEU A 15 18.36 20.85 -41.62
CA LEU A 15 17.04 20.27 -41.35
C LEU A 15 16.98 19.60 -39.98
N SER A 16 16.95 20.40 -38.93
CA SER A 16 16.49 19.98 -37.59
C SER A 16 15.48 20.96 -37.03
N VAL A 17 14.47 21.30 -37.84
CA VAL A 17 13.15 21.66 -37.29
C VAL A 17 12.51 20.35 -36.83
N SER A 18 12.86 19.91 -35.62
CA SER A 18 12.20 18.79 -34.96
C SER A 18 10.79 19.24 -34.59
N CYS A 19 9.87 18.98 -35.50
CA CYS A 19 8.46 18.95 -35.19
C CYS A 19 8.26 17.75 -34.25
N LYS A 20 8.15 18.00 -32.94
CA LYS A 20 7.66 16.99 -31.99
C LYS A 20 6.23 16.64 -32.39
N LYS A 21 6.09 15.66 -33.28
CA LYS A 21 4.83 14.95 -33.49
C LYS A 21 4.49 14.32 -32.16
N ASN A 22 3.46 14.87 -31.52
CA ASN A 22 2.80 14.30 -30.37
C ASN A 22 2.22 12.95 -30.79
N LYS A 23 3.00 11.87 -30.63
CA LYS A 23 2.56 10.50 -30.86
C LYS A 23 1.87 10.00 -29.59
N TYR A 24 0.73 10.60 -29.27
CA TYR A 24 -0.31 9.96 -28.47
C TYR A 24 -1.48 9.67 -29.39
N SER A 25 -1.32 8.66 -30.24
CA SER A 25 -2.44 7.97 -30.88
C SER A 25 -1.92 6.60 -31.30
N ASN A 26 -2.56 5.56 -30.78
CA ASN A 26 -2.35 4.14 -31.08
C ASN A 26 -1.25 3.48 -30.25
N ALA A 27 -1.57 3.38 -28.96
CA ALA A 27 -1.08 2.36 -28.04
C ALA A 27 -1.55 0.96 -28.49
N ASN A 28 -1.07 0.48 -29.65
CA ASN A 28 -0.92 -0.96 -29.88
C ASN A 28 0.30 -1.41 -29.09
N TRP A 29 0.10 -1.59 -27.79
CA TRP A 29 1.02 -2.35 -26.95
C TRP A 29 0.95 -3.81 -27.40
N PRO A 30 2.03 -4.59 -27.31
CA PRO A 30 1.89 -6.03 -27.39
C PRO A 30 0.99 -6.44 -26.22
N ILE A 31 -0.27 -6.72 -26.51
CA ILE A 31 -1.12 -7.56 -25.66
C ILE A 31 -0.44 -8.91 -25.72
N ASP A 32 0.57 -9.09 -24.87
CA ASP A 32 1.17 -10.41 -24.72
C ASP A 32 0.06 -11.28 -24.15
N ALA A 33 -0.44 -12.18 -25.01
CA ALA A 33 -1.54 -13.11 -24.78
C ALA A 33 -1.11 -14.22 -23.79
N SER A 34 -0.41 -13.83 -22.72
CA SER A 34 -0.29 -14.62 -21.50
C SER A 34 -1.70 -14.99 -21.05
N PRO A 35 -1.90 -16.19 -20.48
CA PRO A 35 -3.23 -16.68 -20.12
C PRO A 35 -3.98 -15.62 -19.32
N VAL A 36 -5.19 -15.29 -19.80
CA VAL A 36 -6.12 -14.44 -19.08
C VAL A 36 -6.37 -15.12 -17.75
N PHE A 37 -5.97 -14.47 -16.65
CA PHE A 37 -6.29 -14.92 -15.31
C PHE A 37 -7.79 -15.20 -15.24
N SER A 38 -8.23 -16.45 -15.05
CA SER A 38 -9.65 -16.82 -15.19
C SER A 38 -10.35 -17.13 -13.88
N ASP A 39 -9.68 -16.93 -12.75
CA ASP A 39 -10.17 -17.33 -11.41
C ASP A 39 -11.02 -16.23 -10.71
N GLY A 40 -11.78 -15.47 -11.51
CA GLY A 40 -12.74 -14.49 -11.01
C GLY A 40 -12.14 -13.11 -10.73
N ASN A 41 -12.76 -12.37 -9.80
CA ASN A 41 -12.25 -11.06 -9.40
C ASN A 41 -11.12 -11.20 -8.40
N ILE A 42 -10.24 -10.20 -8.39
CA ILE A 42 -9.20 -10.03 -7.38
C ILE A 42 -9.64 -8.94 -6.42
N PHE A 43 -9.79 -9.29 -5.16
CA PHE A 43 -9.96 -8.35 -4.07
C PHE A 43 -8.64 -7.65 -3.79
N ILE A 44 -8.66 -6.32 -3.78
CA ILE A 44 -7.49 -5.50 -3.49
C ILE A 44 -7.80 -4.63 -2.28
N ASN A 45 -7.01 -4.82 -1.22
CA ASN A 45 -6.98 -3.91 -0.09
C ASN A 45 -5.67 -3.13 -0.08
N ILE A 46 -5.76 -1.85 0.23
CA ILE A 46 -4.62 -0.95 0.23
C ILE A 46 -4.12 -0.80 1.67
N SER A 47 -2.81 -0.89 1.89
CA SER A 47 -2.21 -0.62 3.20
C SER A 47 -0.87 0.09 3.07
N GLU A 48 -0.38 0.59 4.19
CA GLU A 48 0.94 1.15 4.39
C GLU A 48 1.71 0.25 5.37
N ARG A 49 2.96 -0.09 5.04
CA ARG A 49 3.91 -0.80 5.91
C ARG A 49 5.08 0.10 6.21
N ILE A 50 5.53 0.12 7.45
CA ILE A 50 6.67 0.92 7.88
C ILE A 50 7.79 -0.03 8.31
N ASP A 51 9.00 0.20 7.80
CA ASP A 51 10.21 -0.47 8.22
C ASP A 51 11.40 0.50 8.26
N SER A 52 12.61 -0.03 8.49
CA SER A 52 13.84 0.76 8.59
C SER A 52 14.21 1.51 7.30
N ASN A 53 13.69 1.09 6.15
CA ASN A 53 13.87 1.72 4.84
C ASN A 53 12.78 2.76 4.53
N GLY A 54 11.76 2.85 5.37
CA GLY A 54 10.74 3.88 5.33
C GLY A 54 9.34 3.31 5.18
N THR A 55 8.52 4.00 4.40
CA THR A 55 7.10 3.76 4.30
C THR A 55 6.76 3.21 2.92
N HIS A 56 6.14 2.03 2.91
CA HIS A 56 5.85 1.23 1.72
C HIS A 56 4.36 1.20 1.46
N PHE A 57 3.96 1.50 0.22
CA PHE A 57 2.58 1.42 -0.22
C PHE A 57 2.29 0.00 -0.73
N ILE A 58 1.34 -0.70 -0.13
CA ILE A 58 1.09 -2.12 -0.42
C ILE A 58 -0.31 -2.32 -0.97
N LEU A 59 -0.41 -3.08 -2.06
CA LEU A 59 -1.64 -3.71 -2.50
C LEU A 59 -1.66 -5.15 -1.98
N ASN A 60 -2.56 -5.44 -1.05
CA ASN A 60 -2.85 -6.79 -0.59
C ASN A 60 -3.90 -7.37 -1.52
N CYS A 61 -3.52 -8.39 -2.28
CA CYS A 61 -4.35 -8.99 -3.30
C CYS A 61 -4.80 -10.39 -2.87
N ALA A 62 -6.07 -10.71 -3.10
CA ALA A 62 -6.64 -12.02 -2.83
C ALA A 62 -7.66 -12.38 -3.91
N THR A 63 -7.71 -13.65 -4.29
CA THR A 63 -8.75 -14.14 -5.20
C THR A 63 -10.12 -14.22 -4.53
N GLU A 64 -11.17 -14.06 -5.31
CA GLU A 64 -12.54 -14.38 -4.87
C GLU A 64 -12.74 -15.89 -4.66
N ARG A 65 -12.02 -16.72 -5.43
CA ARG A 65 -12.00 -18.16 -5.27
C ARG A 65 -11.23 -18.58 -4.01
N ILE A 66 -11.75 -19.60 -3.34
CA ILE A 66 -11.08 -20.32 -2.25
C ILE A 66 -10.52 -21.64 -2.79
N TYR A 67 -9.26 -21.92 -2.46
CA TYR A 67 -8.53 -23.11 -2.83
C TYR A 67 -8.45 -24.08 -1.65
N GLY A 68 -8.20 -25.35 -1.95
CA GLY A 68 -7.98 -26.41 -0.97
C GLY A 68 -6.70 -26.28 -0.14
N CYS A 69 -6.05 -25.11 -0.20
CA CYS A 69 -4.68 -24.93 0.23
C CYS A 69 -4.42 -23.47 0.59
N TYR A 70 -3.95 -23.21 1.81
CA TYR A 70 -3.88 -21.86 2.37
C TYR A 70 -2.68 -21.05 1.84
N ASN A 71 -1.60 -21.72 1.47
CA ASN A 71 -0.36 -21.08 0.97
C ASN A 71 -0.29 -21.00 -0.56
N VAL A 72 -1.44 -21.00 -1.24
CA VAL A 72 -1.51 -20.71 -2.68
C VAL A 72 -1.24 -19.22 -2.89
N SER A 73 -0.44 -18.89 -3.90
CA SER A 73 -0.12 -17.49 -4.20
C SER A 73 -0.64 -17.06 -5.57
N LEU A 74 -0.94 -15.77 -5.70
CA LEU A 74 -1.09 -15.12 -6.99
C LEU A 74 0.30 -14.95 -7.61
N THR A 75 0.37 -15.06 -8.93
CA THR A 75 1.55 -14.63 -9.69
C THR A 75 1.21 -13.38 -10.47
N ASP A 76 2.12 -12.44 -10.48
CA ASP A 76 1.92 -11.13 -11.09
C ASP A 76 3.20 -10.59 -11.73
N THR A 77 3.05 -9.46 -12.41
CA THR A 77 4.15 -8.57 -12.77
C THR A 77 3.76 -7.16 -12.42
N PHE A 78 4.70 -6.44 -11.83
CA PHE A 78 4.59 -5.04 -11.47
C PHE A 78 5.67 -4.22 -12.17
N ALA A 79 5.29 -3.11 -12.77
CA ALA A 79 6.23 -2.19 -13.39
C ALA A 79 5.76 -0.73 -13.29
N ILE A 80 6.71 0.17 -13.12
CA ILE A 80 6.50 1.62 -13.27
C ILE A 80 7.26 2.04 -14.53
N VAL A 81 6.53 2.43 -15.58
CA VAL A 81 7.11 2.89 -16.86
C VAL A 81 6.72 4.34 -17.10
N GLY A 82 7.67 5.24 -16.83
CA GLY A 82 7.39 6.68 -16.85
C GLY A 82 6.38 7.05 -15.79
N ASN A 83 5.19 7.49 -16.21
CA ASN A 83 4.10 7.88 -15.31
C ASN A 83 2.95 6.85 -15.27
N ILE A 84 3.23 5.61 -15.67
CA ILE A 84 2.26 4.53 -15.73
C ILE A 84 2.67 3.45 -14.72
N VAL A 85 1.76 3.14 -13.80
CA VAL A 85 1.84 2.01 -12.89
C VAL A 85 1.07 0.85 -13.53
N GLN A 86 1.76 -0.24 -13.81
CA GLN A 86 1.21 -1.43 -14.44
C GLN A 86 1.31 -2.62 -13.50
N LEU A 87 0.15 -3.25 -13.26
CA LEU A 87 0.03 -4.50 -12.53
C LEU A 87 -0.70 -5.50 -13.41
N LYS A 88 -0.08 -6.68 -13.64
CA LYS A 88 -0.68 -7.76 -14.42
C LYS A 88 -0.63 -9.06 -13.62
N PHE A 89 -1.79 -9.56 -13.22
CA PHE A 89 -1.93 -10.89 -12.64
C PHE A 89 -1.85 -11.94 -13.74
N LEU A 90 -0.95 -12.90 -13.56
CA LEU A 90 -0.59 -13.93 -14.53
C LEU A 90 -1.28 -15.26 -14.26
N GLY A 91 -1.59 -15.56 -13.00
CA GLY A 91 -2.16 -16.86 -12.64
C GLY A 91 -2.06 -17.17 -11.16
N ILE A 92 -2.09 -18.47 -10.88
CA ILE A 92 -2.04 -19.06 -9.55
C ILE A 92 -0.83 -19.97 -9.47
N TYR A 93 -0.03 -19.82 -8.43
CA TYR A 93 1.03 -20.74 -8.10
C TYR A 93 0.57 -21.68 -6.98
N GLN A 94 0.51 -22.97 -7.30
CA GLN A 94 0.23 -24.03 -6.33
C GLN A 94 1.56 -24.56 -5.78
N PRO A 95 1.81 -24.44 -4.46
CA PRO A 95 3.02 -24.98 -3.86
C PRO A 95 3.01 -26.51 -3.86
N GLN A 96 4.20 -27.12 -3.86
CA GLN A 96 4.34 -28.58 -3.77
C GLN A 96 3.86 -29.12 -2.41
N MET A 97 4.15 -28.39 -1.32
CA MET A 97 3.64 -28.68 0.01
C MET A 97 2.46 -27.76 0.30
N CYS A 98 1.31 -28.39 0.53
CA CYS A 98 0.10 -27.68 0.86
C CYS A 98 -0.11 -27.62 2.37
N LEU A 99 -0.46 -26.45 2.89
CA LEU A 99 -0.96 -26.32 4.26
C LEU A 99 -2.44 -26.71 4.32
N ASP A 100 -2.80 -27.57 5.28
CA ASP A 100 -4.13 -28.21 5.45
C ASP A 100 -5.23 -27.23 5.91
N ALA A 101 -5.38 -26.12 5.20
CA ALA A 101 -6.43 -25.13 5.42
C ALA A 101 -6.90 -24.58 4.09
N LEU A 102 -8.18 -24.20 4.03
CA LEU A 102 -8.76 -23.53 2.88
C LEU A 102 -8.37 -22.04 2.91
N GLY A 103 -8.08 -21.47 1.75
CA GLY A 103 -7.74 -20.05 1.64
C GLY A 103 -7.78 -19.53 0.21
N PRO A 104 -7.89 -18.20 0.01
CA PRO A 104 -7.71 -17.61 -1.31
C PRO A 104 -6.25 -17.71 -1.74
N ALA A 105 -5.99 -17.56 -3.04
CA ALA A 105 -4.64 -17.27 -3.49
C ALA A 105 -4.33 -15.80 -3.18
N THR A 106 -3.17 -15.54 -2.58
CA THR A 106 -2.82 -14.20 -2.11
C THR A 106 -1.49 -13.72 -2.66
N ASP A 107 -1.32 -12.40 -2.70
CA ASP A 107 -0.04 -11.76 -2.99
C ASP A 107 0.00 -10.34 -2.41
N LYS A 108 1.20 -9.79 -2.24
CA LYS A 108 1.46 -8.43 -1.75
C LYS A 108 2.39 -7.72 -2.71
N ILE A 109 1.87 -6.68 -3.36
CA ILE A 109 2.63 -5.87 -4.30
C ILE A 109 3.03 -4.57 -3.62
N GLU A 110 4.33 -4.32 -3.53
CA GLU A 110 4.89 -3.11 -2.95
C GLU A 110 5.15 -2.08 -4.04
N LEU A 111 4.47 -0.93 -3.94
CA LEU A 111 4.54 0.18 -4.88
C LEU A 111 5.61 1.17 -4.42
N ASP A 112 6.81 0.65 -4.20
CA ASP A 112 7.94 1.41 -3.70
C ASP A 112 8.44 2.41 -4.73
N ASN A 113 9.12 3.46 -4.24
CA ASN A 113 9.76 4.50 -5.06
C ASN A 113 8.80 5.40 -5.86
N LEU A 114 7.50 5.38 -5.57
CA LEU A 114 6.57 6.37 -6.12
C LEU A 114 6.85 7.75 -5.51
N GLN A 115 7.19 8.70 -6.37
CA GLN A 115 7.28 10.11 -5.98
C GLN A 115 5.88 10.72 -5.90
N PRO A 116 5.69 11.82 -5.16
CA PRO A 116 4.44 12.56 -5.21
C PRO A 116 4.05 12.93 -6.65
N GLY A 117 2.84 12.59 -7.05
CA GLY A 117 2.40 12.71 -8.44
C GLY A 117 1.07 12.02 -8.74
N ILE A 118 0.67 12.07 -10.02
CA ILE A 118 -0.53 11.42 -10.53
C ILE A 118 -0.09 10.44 -11.60
N TYR A 119 -0.32 9.16 -11.37
CA TYR A 119 0.07 8.08 -12.27
C TYR A 119 -1.14 7.52 -13.00
N ASP A 120 -0.96 7.15 -14.27
CA ASP A 120 -1.90 6.25 -14.93
C ASP A 120 -1.82 4.88 -14.26
N LEU A 121 -2.96 4.33 -13.85
CA LEU A 121 -3.04 3.03 -13.21
C LEU A 121 -3.69 2.04 -14.17
N LEU A 122 -2.96 0.97 -14.48
CA LEU A 122 -3.45 -0.15 -15.27
C LEU A 122 -3.32 -1.44 -14.47
N ILE A 123 -4.46 -2.09 -14.22
CA ILE A 123 -4.51 -3.39 -13.56
C ILE A 123 -5.15 -4.39 -14.52
N SER A 124 -4.44 -5.48 -14.81
CA SER A 124 -4.87 -6.51 -15.77
C SER A 124 -4.88 -7.89 -15.12
N GLY A 125 -5.89 -8.70 -15.45
CA GLY A 125 -6.08 -10.05 -14.95
C GLY A 125 -7.19 -10.73 -15.74
N SER A 126 -8.31 -11.08 -15.08
CA SER A 126 -9.54 -11.57 -15.73
C SER A 126 -10.25 -10.51 -16.57
N GLY A 127 -9.99 -9.25 -16.24
CA GLY A 127 -10.41 -8.08 -16.99
C GLY A 127 -9.32 -7.02 -16.96
N GLN A 128 -9.67 -5.83 -17.45
CA GLN A 128 -8.78 -4.67 -17.43
C GLN A 128 -9.45 -3.54 -16.67
N SER A 129 -8.77 -3.06 -15.64
CA SER A 129 -9.15 -1.86 -14.90
C SER A 129 -8.17 -0.74 -15.17
N VAL A 130 -8.71 0.44 -15.46
CA VAL A 130 -7.94 1.62 -15.85
C VAL A 130 -8.36 2.80 -14.99
N GLY A 131 -7.40 3.60 -14.56
CA GLY A 131 -7.66 4.75 -13.71
C GLY A 131 -6.43 5.59 -13.43
N LYS A 132 -6.46 6.24 -12.27
CA LYS A 132 -5.39 7.09 -11.76
C LYS A 132 -5.01 6.67 -10.35
N LEU A 133 -3.72 6.69 -10.04
CA LEU A 133 -3.17 6.64 -8.69
C LEU A 133 -2.63 8.03 -8.34
N TYR A 134 -3.15 8.60 -7.27
CA TYR A 134 -2.70 9.87 -6.69
C TYR A 134 -1.81 9.54 -5.50
N VAL A 135 -0.58 10.02 -5.56
CA VAL A 135 0.42 9.87 -4.50
C VAL A 135 0.76 11.25 -3.99
N ASP A 136 0.51 11.50 -2.71
CA ASP A 136 0.95 12.72 -2.04
C ASP A 136 1.56 12.42 -0.66
N ALA A 137 1.98 13.47 0.05
CA ALA A 137 2.63 13.33 1.34
C ALA A 137 1.70 12.82 2.45
N GLY A 138 0.38 12.98 2.29
CA GLY A 138 -0.62 12.65 3.32
C GLY A 138 -1.56 11.50 2.96
N GLN A 139 -1.61 11.06 1.71
CA GLN A 139 -2.48 9.97 1.28
C GLN A 139 -2.02 9.29 -0.02
N TYR A 140 -2.53 8.07 -0.20
CA TYR A 140 -2.62 7.39 -1.48
C TYR A 140 -4.09 7.28 -1.85
N LYS A 141 -4.45 7.58 -3.11
CA LYS A 141 -5.82 7.49 -3.59
C LYS A 141 -5.88 6.89 -5.00
N ILE A 142 -6.81 5.97 -5.21
CA ILE A 142 -7.11 5.36 -6.50
C ILE A 142 -8.44 5.90 -7.00
N ALA A 143 -8.48 6.30 -8.27
CA ALA A 143 -9.73 6.63 -8.97
C ALA A 143 -9.80 5.81 -10.26
N LEU A 144 -10.66 4.80 -10.27
CA LEU A 144 -10.87 3.96 -11.44
C LEU A 144 -11.94 4.55 -12.36
N GLN A 145 -11.65 4.57 -13.66
CA GLN A 145 -12.59 4.91 -14.72
C GLN A 145 -13.29 3.67 -15.25
N THR A 146 -12.56 2.55 -15.29
CA THR A 146 -13.08 1.23 -15.66
C THR A 146 -12.69 0.24 -14.58
N VAL A 147 -13.66 -0.53 -14.11
CA VAL A 147 -13.48 -1.57 -13.11
C VAL A 147 -13.93 -2.89 -13.72
N ASN A 148 -12.97 -3.76 -13.99
CA ASN A 148 -13.20 -5.11 -14.50
C ASN A 148 -12.11 -6.05 -13.99
N GLY A 149 -12.51 -7.18 -13.41
CA GLY A 149 -11.62 -8.19 -12.86
C GLY A 149 -11.02 -7.87 -11.48
N VAL A 150 -11.36 -6.73 -10.88
CA VAL A 150 -10.89 -6.35 -9.53
C VAL A 150 -12.01 -5.74 -8.69
N LYS A 151 -11.89 -5.88 -7.37
CA LYS A 151 -12.78 -5.27 -6.36
C LYS A 151 -11.92 -4.62 -5.27
N PHE A 152 -12.02 -3.30 -5.11
CA PHE A 152 -11.29 -2.59 -4.06
C PHE A 152 -12.12 -2.49 -2.78
N GLN A 153 -11.50 -2.80 -1.64
CA GLN A 153 -12.12 -2.61 -0.32
C GLN A 153 -12.08 -1.14 0.11
N SER A 154 -10.96 -0.45 -0.17
CA SER A 154 -10.81 0.99 -0.02
C SER A 154 -10.12 1.57 -1.24
N TYR A 155 -10.50 2.78 -1.62
CA TYR A 155 -9.88 3.54 -2.71
C TYR A 155 -8.92 4.61 -2.20
N ALA A 156 -8.80 4.80 -0.88
CA ALA A 156 -7.87 5.77 -0.31
C ALA A 156 -7.37 5.31 1.06
N ILE A 157 -6.10 5.59 1.33
CA ILE A 157 -5.52 5.49 2.67
C ILE A 157 -4.74 6.77 2.99
N ARG A 158 -4.77 7.17 4.26
CA ARG A 158 -3.93 8.21 4.83
C ARG A 158 -2.56 7.63 5.17
N ARG A 159 -1.55 8.48 5.03
CA ARG A 159 -0.18 8.19 5.45
C ARG A 159 0.02 8.59 6.90
N LEU A 160 0.73 7.77 7.66
CA LEU A 160 1.11 8.13 9.02
C LEU A 160 2.14 9.27 8.98
N PRO A 161 1.94 10.35 9.75
CA PRO A 161 2.97 11.37 9.93
C PRO A 161 4.25 10.77 10.51
N ALA A 162 5.39 11.40 10.22
CA ALA A 162 6.66 11.01 10.83
C ALA A 162 6.56 10.98 12.36
N ASN A 163 7.31 10.06 12.99
CA ASN A 163 7.33 9.85 14.44
C ASN A 163 5.99 9.41 15.06
N THR A 164 5.03 8.93 14.25
CA THR A 164 3.80 8.37 14.80
C THR A 164 4.08 6.99 15.40
N ILE A 165 3.72 6.81 16.66
CA ILE A 165 3.52 5.51 17.28
C ILE A 165 2.02 5.22 17.29
N TYR A 166 1.63 3.98 17.03
CA TYR A 166 0.23 3.61 16.98
C TYR A 166 0.07 2.16 17.38
N GLY A 167 -1.16 1.73 17.67
CA GLY A 167 -1.34 0.36 18.08
C GLY A 167 -2.73 0.04 18.55
N SER A 168 -2.84 -1.17 19.09
CA SER A 168 -4.03 -1.70 19.70
C SER A 168 -3.76 -2.19 21.11
N MET A 169 -4.79 -2.16 21.93
CA MET A 169 -4.83 -2.68 23.27
C MET A 169 -6.08 -3.54 23.45
N ILE A 170 -5.94 -4.73 24.02
CA ILE A 170 -7.06 -5.54 24.51
C ILE A 170 -6.94 -5.57 26.03
N TYR A 171 -8.00 -5.14 26.72
CA TYR A 171 -7.96 -4.98 28.18
C TYR A 171 -9.01 -5.84 28.88
N ASN A 172 -8.73 -6.20 30.13
CA ASN A 172 -9.72 -6.82 31.00
C ASN A 172 -10.83 -5.80 31.36
N PRO A 173 -12.11 -6.07 31.05
CA PRO A 173 -13.20 -5.14 31.33
C PRO A 173 -13.40 -4.84 32.83
N ALA A 174 -12.82 -5.65 33.73
CA ALA A 174 -12.77 -5.35 35.17
C ALA A 174 -11.84 -4.16 35.52
N MET A 175 -10.97 -3.75 34.61
CA MET A 175 -10.01 -2.66 34.79
C MET A 175 -9.97 -1.69 33.61
N PRO A 176 -11.08 -1.00 33.30
CA PRO A 176 -11.15 -0.09 32.14
C PRO A 176 -10.16 1.09 32.25
N GLY A 177 -9.69 1.42 33.46
CA GLY A 177 -8.70 2.48 33.67
C GLY A 177 -7.30 2.14 33.16
N ILE A 178 -6.97 0.86 32.95
CA ILE A 178 -5.59 0.44 32.59
C ILE A 178 -5.16 1.02 31.22
N VAL A 179 -6.12 1.18 30.31
CA VAL A 179 -5.91 1.81 29.00
C VAL A 179 -5.44 3.26 29.17
N ASN A 180 -6.12 4.03 30.01
CA ASN A 180 -5.74 5.43 30.27
C ASN A 180 -4.37 5.50 30.97
N THR A 181 -4.11 4.60 31.92
CA THR A 181 -2.80 4.50 32.57
C THR A 181 -1.67 4.25 31.57
N PHE A 182 -1.87 3.36 30.59
CA PHE A 182 -0.87 3.11 29.55
C PHE A 182 -0.65 4.34 28.65
N ILE A 183 -1.74 4.96 28.18
CA ILE A 183 -1.66 6.17 27.34
C ILE A 183 -0.98 7.34 28.10
N ASP A 184 -1.28 7.53 29.38
CA ASP A 184 -0.66 8.57 30.18
C ASP A 184 0.82 8.24 30.49
N SER A 185 1.17 6.95 30.60
CA SER A 185 2.57 6.53 30.70
C SER A 185 3.34 6.83 29.42
N LEU A 186 2.77 6.59 28.24
CA LEU A 186 3.35 7.03 26.96
C LEU A 186 3.57 8.55 26.95
N LYS A 187 2.60 9.33 27.41
CA LYS A 187 2.75 10.79 27.49
C LYS A 187 3.83 11.23 28.47
N SER A 188 3.96 10.55 29.61
CA SER A 188 4.98 10.83 30.63
C SER A 188 6.41 10.65 30.10
N ILE A 189 6.61 9.75 29.14
CA ILE A 189 7.92 9.53 28.50
C ILE A 189 8.14 10.41 27.27
N GLY A 190 7.19 11.31 26.95
CA GLY A 190 7.31 12.34 25.91
C GLY A 190 6.39 12.16 24.70
N ALA A 191 5.45 11.21 24.71
CA ALA A 191 4.45 11.12 23.64
C ALA A 191 3.39 12.22 23.75
N TYR A 192 2.78 12.61 22.64
CA TYR A 192 1.67 13.56 22.64
C TYR A 192 0.65 13.22 21.55
N THR A 193 -0.55 13.79 21.65
CA THR A 193 -1.64 13.50 20.71
C THR A 193 -1.25 13.81 19.27
N ALA A 194 -1.43 12.84 18.38
CA ALA A 194 -1.24 13.03 16.96
C ALA A 194 -2.40 13.83 16.36
N ASN A 195 -2.09 14.87 15.58
CA ASN A 195 -3.09 15.59 14.79
C ASN A 195 -3.27 14.88 13.44
N LEU A 196 -4.08 13.82 13.44
CA LEU A 196 -4.34 13.01 12.25
C LEU A 196 -5.56 13.54 11.50
N ALA A 197 -5.45 13.62 10.18
CA ALA A 197 -6.59 13.96 9.33
C ALA A 197 -7.60 12.79 9.32
N ALA A 198 -8.89 13.12 9.24
CA ALA A 198 -9.92 12.11 9.09
C ALA A 198 -9.69 11.22 7.85
N GLY A 199 -9.99 9.93 7.99
CA GLY A 199 -9.86 8.92 6.94
C GLY A 199 -9.31 7.58 7.44
N THR A 200 -9.14 6.66 6.48
CA THR A 200 -8.64 5.31 6.73
C THR A 200 -7.12 5.29 6.75
N TYR A 201 -6.52 4.74 7.79
CA TYR A 201 -5.11 4.34 7.88
C TYR A 201 -5.02 2.81 7.79
N SER A 202 -3.81 2.22 7.68
CA SER A 202 -3.63 0.77 7.57
C SER A 202 -4.38 -0.02 8.64
N ASP A 203 -4.29 0.43 9.89
CA ASP A 203 -4.73 -0.34 11.05
C ASP A 203 -5.94 0.26 11.76
N PHE A 204 -6.32 1.50 11.43
CA PHE A 204 -7.38 2.25 12.10
C PHE A 204 -8.05 3.28 11.20
N ILE A 205 -9.19 3.79 11.64
CA ILE A 205 -9.89 4.90 10.98
C ILE A 205 -9.91 6.08 11.95
N VAL A 206 -9.65 7.29 11.44
CA VAL A 206 -9.84 8.54 12.17
C VAL A 206 -11.16 9.15 11.71
N THR A 207 -12.10 9.34 12.64
CA THR A 207 -13.40 9.97 12.34
C THR A 207 -13.24 11.48 12.13
N GLU A 208 -14.30 12.14 11.64
CA GLU A 208 -14.31 13.61 11.47
C GLU A 208 -14.13 14.36 12.81
N GLU A 209 -14.48 13.73 13.94
CA GLU A 209 -14.25 14.26 15.28
C GLU A 209 -12.84 13.97 15.82
N GLY A 210 -11.98 13.34 15.02
CA GLY A 210 -10.62 12.94 15.41
C GLY A 210 -10.54 11.70 16.29
N LYS A 211 -11.62 10.91 16.41
CA LYS A 211 -11.60 9.66 17.17
C LYS A 211 -10.95 8.55 16.37
N ILE A 212 -10.13 7.74 17.03
CA ILE A 212 -9.50 6.55 16.44
C ILE A 212 -10.40 5.35 16.70
N VAL A 213 -10.83 4.67 15.63
CA VAL A 213 -11.72 3.51 15.69
C VAL A 213 -11.17 2.33 14.90
N SER A 214 -11.75 1.15 15.16
CA SER A 214 -11.42 -0.09 14.46
C SER A 214 -11.99 -0.12 13.06
N PRO A 215 -11.23 -0.60 12.04
CA PRO A 215 -11.80 -0.99 10.76
C PRO A 215 -12.39 -2.41 10.80
N LEU A 216 -12.04 -3.21 11.81
CA LEU A 216 -12.59 -4.54 12.07
C LEU A 216 -13.80 -4.44 13.00
N ASP A 217 -14.76 -5.36 12.85
CA ASP A 217 -15.95 -5.48 13.69
C ASP A 217 -15.60 -5.57 15.20
N ASP A 218 -16.58 -5.24 16.06
CA ASP A 218 -16.50 -5.11 17.53
C ASP A 218 -15.76 -6.28 18.22
N ILE A 219 -14.43 -6.21 18.26
CA ILE A 219 -13.64 -7.00 19.19
C ILE A 219 -13.84 -6.36 20.56
N ALA A 220 -14.49 -7.10 21.46
CA ALA A 220 -14.78 -6.63 22.81
C ALA A 220 -13.49 -6.16 23.50
N ASN A 221 -13.54 -4.97 24.10
CA ASN A 221 -12.43 -4.35 24.84
C ASN A 221 -11.18 -4.07 23.98
N LEU A 222 -11.32 -3.99 22.65
CA LEU A 222 -10.26 -3.50 21.77
C LEU A 222 -10.28 -1.97 21.74
N THR A 223 -9.16 -1.35 22.10
CA THR A 223 -8.94 0.09 21.92
C THR A 223 -7.76 0.30 20.99
N ARG A 224 -7.83 1.34 20.14
CA ARG A 224 -6.71 1.77 19.30
C ARG A 224 -6.26 3.16 19.69
N PHE A 225 -4.99 3.43 19.41
CA PHE A 225 -4.37 4.72 19.69
C PHE A 225 -3.35 5.08 18.61
N ALA A 226 -3.10 6.38 18.49
CA ALA A 226 -1.99 6.93 17.73
C ALA A 226 -1.51 8.21 18.42
N LEU A 227 -0.20 8.33 18.61
CA LEU A 227 0.48 9.44 19.26
C LEU A 227 1.74 9.79 18.47
N ILE A 228 2.28 10.98 18.67
CA ILE A 228 3.62 11.32 18.18
C ILE A 228 4.64 11.07 19.29
N TYR A 229 5.75 10.43 18.93
CA TYR A 229 6.85 10.15 19.85
C TYR A 229 8.20 10.29 19.12
N SER A 230 9.01 11.25 19.56
CA SER A 230 10.36 11.50 19.02
C SER A 230 11.47 11.15 20.02
N GLY A 231 11.15 10.38 21.06
CA GLY A 231 12.11 9.94 22.08
C GLY A 231 12.86 8.66 21.67
N ASN A 232 13.54 8.05 22.65
CA ASN A 232 14.22 6.77 22.44
C ASN A 232 13.19 5.62 22.43
N GLU A 233 13.07 4.92 21.30
CA GLU A 233 12.16 3.78 21.14
C GLU A 233 12.42 2.63 22.11
N ASP A 234 13.64 2.47 22.65
CA ASP A 234 13.92 1.44 23.66
C ASP A 234 13.09 1.70 24.95
N ARG A 235 12.74 2.95 25.24
CA ARG A 235 11.83 3.28 26.35
C ARG A 235 10.39 2.83 26.10
N LEU A 236 9.99 2.69 24.83
CA LEU A 236 8.67 2.13 24.48
C LEU A 236 8.64 0.63 24.78
N TYR A 237 9.73 -0.09 24.47
CA TYR A 237 9.87 -1.50 24.82
C TYR A 237 9.77 -1.72 26.34
N ASP A 238 10.57 -0.98 27.12
CA ASP A 238 10.53 -1.05 28.59
C ASP A 238 9.13 -0.76 29.14
N LEU A 239 8.46 0.24 28.56
CA LEU A 239 7.11 0.60 28.97
C LEU A 239 6.10 -0.50 28.64
N VAL A 240 6.10 -1.05 27.42
CA VAL A 240 5.19 -2.13 27.03
C VAL A 240 5.36 -3.34 27.96
N ASN A 241 6.61 -3.74 28.26
CA ASN A 241 6.87 -4.88 29.15
C ASN A 241 6.46 -4.62 30.60
N SER A 242 6.42 -3.36 31.05
CA SER A 242 5.96 -3.05 32.42
C SER A 242 4.46 -3.35 32.65
N PHE A 243 3.68 -3.55 31.58
CA PHE A 243 2.26 -3.89 31.63
C PHE A 243 1.98 -5.39 31.45
N ASP A 244 3.00 -6.25 31.37
CA ASP A 244 2.91 -7.71 31.14
C ASP A 244 2.38 -8.52 32.34
N GLN A 245 1.26 -8.09 32.92
CA GLN A 245 0.62 -8.75 34.07
C GLN A 245 -0.68 -9.49 33.67
N GLY A 246 -0.91 -9.73 32.39
CA GLY A 246 -2.09 -10.44 31.86
C GLY A 246 -3.39 -9.62 31.79
N GLU A 247 -3.33 -8.33 32.13
CA GLU A 247 -4.51 -7.46 32.27
C GLU A 247 -4.70 -6.51 31.09
N LEU A 248 -3.64 -6.32 30.32
CA LEU A 248 -3.58 -5.49 29.13
C LEU A 248 -2.60 -6.13 28.14
N SER A 249 -3.11 -6.60 27.01
CA SER A 249 -2.27 -6.99 25.86
C SER A 249 -2.14 -5.80 24.91
N ILE A 250 -0.92 -5.51 24.51
CA ILE A 250 -0.53 -4.33 23.77
C ILE A 250 0.13 -4.78 22.48
N ASN A 251 -0.18 -4.10 21.39
CA ASN A 251 0.56 -4.20 20.13
C ASN A 251 0.87 -2.78 19.66
N LEU A 252 2.11 -2.32 19.88
CA LEU A 252 2.60 -0.99 19.57
C LEU A 252 3.56 -1.04 18.37
N HIS A 253 3.26 -0.21 17.37
CA HIS A 253 4.05 -0.01 16.17
C HIS A 253 4.73 1.36 16.23
N THR A 254 5.94 1.43 15.70
CA THR A 254 6.75 2.66 15.68
C THR A 254 6.96 3.17 14.26
N ALA A 255 7.36 4.44 14.14
CA ALA A 255 7.71 5.05 12.86
C ALA A 255 8.98 4.47 12.22
N SER A 256 9.78 3.69 12.96
CA SER A 256 10.93 2.94 12.44
C SER A 256 10.55 1.52 11.99
N GLY A 257 9.29 1.11 12.17
CA GLY A 257 8.79 -0.22 11.86
C GLY A 257 9.08 -1.29 12.92
N ARG A 258 9.58 -0.91 14.10
CA ARG A 258 9.61 -1.82 15.25
C ARG A 258 8.21 -2.05 15.79
N ILE A 259 7.99 -3.28 16.26
CA ILE A 259 6.74 -3.72 16.88
C ILE A 259 7.06 -4.23 18.29
N TYR A 260 6.34 -3.72 19.28
CA TYR A 260 6.45 -4.12 20.69
C TYR A 260 5.11 -4.69 21.16
N HIS A 261 5.14 -5.83 21.83
CA HIS A 261 3.94 -6.49 22.34
C HIS A 261 4.19 -7.20 23.66
N ASN A 262 3.11 -7.45 24.40
CA ASN A 262 3.05 -8.28 25.61
C ASN A 262 1.80 -9.17 25.59
#